data_AF-A0A829HAF7-F1
#
_entry.id   AF-A0A829HAF7-F1
#
_cell.length_a   1.000
_cell.length_b   1.000
_cell.length_c   1.000
_cell.angle_alpha   90.00
_cell.angle_beta   90.00
_cell.angle_gamma   90.00
#
_symmetry.space_group_name_H-M   'P 1'
#
loop_
_entity.id
_entity.type
_entity.pdbx_description
1 polymer ?
#
loop_
_entity_poly.entity_id
_entity_poly.type
_entity_poly.pdbx_seq_one_letter_code
_entity_poly.pdbx_strand_id
1 'polypeptide(L)'
;HGYSVRNVLLINMQHPNATRVAGFKQWDKLGRHIRKGEHAIKITMPIVKKLTPEEQVKYKTTAERAIVGYRYGSVFDVSQTKGKALLSANDFIKERLGDHQNVDRLYHAVVDAINTEGHVKVSEAPIDEPGVRGFFRPSTQEIVISPQETDGAMKLKTLFHEYGHSQLHGIGQEFADRPRAWKEAQAESVAYIAMQNIGIDTGDYSLGYVATWAKDPKVMAQALKEINDASVHTIELSDQATQALGFDQAQTAEATLNDAPEQTTNLNSGKRERLTQSEIDRARKLSLVEIARSAGIDLKEDSRDYYRGVDHDSLVIDAKKNLWKWNSQNLGGGAIEFATTFLDQKGFYQAVKFLNAGHYDETKIQTAPKAAYHNYLKRADSFDRARDYLTIARGINPHLVDRLYQKGLIFQDSQNNLIFQWARNGKAVGASIQGTEIDFKQFGKRGTQKKIAANSQSDFGFNFSLGKPQDLYVFESPIDALSYWTQHPELTNCMIASVDGTKVESVVNMAVNMYKTKGQLPANIYVGSDNDPAGHQLYDKLQDSILANTEAEVTTFKPLFPQDNAITQTTYQGLKQDADQAGIDWRELAAAVKATTNLSTNYQQAFPLPQAIARSSVLIDPNP
;
A
#
# COMPACT_ATOMS: atom_id res chain seq x y z
N HIS A 1 18.53 -2.34 3.44
CA HIS A 1 17.65 -3.11 4.35
C HIS A 1 16.92 -2.14 5.27
N GLY A 2 15.67 -2.42 5.63
CA GLY A 2 15.11 -1.85 6.86
C GLY A 2 15.62 -2.60 8.08
N TYR A 3 15.78 -1.91 9.21
CA TYR A 3 15.87 -2.57 10.52
C TYR A 3 14.46 -3.04 10.94
N SER A 4 14.36 -4.10 11.76
CA SER A 4 13.08 -4.49 12.34
C SER A 4 12.54 -3.36 13.22
N VAL A 5 11.22 -3.20 13.33
CA VAL A 5 10.59 -2.11 14.12
C VAL A 5 11.16 -2.03 15.55
N ARG A 6 11.39 -3.18 16.20
CA ARG A 6 12.06 -3.26 17.51
C ARG A 6 13.47 -2.66 17.51
N ASN A 7 14.25 -2.87 16.45
CA ASN A 7 15.58 -2.27 16.30
C ASN A 7 15.50 -0.78 15.93
N VAL A 8 14.55 -0.35 15.10
CA VAL A 8 14.31 1.07 14.80
C VAL A 8 13.99 1.84 16.09
N LEU A 9 13.09 1.30 16.93
CA LEU A 9 12.76 1.88 18.23
C LEU A 9 13.96 1.89 19.18
N LEU A 10 14.75 0.81 19.26
CA LEU A 10 15.97 0.77 20.06
C LEU A 10 17.02 1.79 19.59
N ILE A 11 17.19 1.97 18.27
CA ILE A 11 18.08 2.99 17.70
C ILE A 11 17.59 4.38 18.10
N ASN A 12 16.31 4.69 17.87
CA ASN A 12 15.70 5.98 18.19
C ASN A 12 15.80 6.32 19.70
N MET A 13 15.59 5.34 20.58
CA MET A 13 15.73 5.50 22.03
C MET A 13 17.17 5.80 22.50
N GLN A 14 18.19 5.41 21.74
CA GLN A 14 19.60 5.62 22.10
C GLN A 14 20.25 6.79 21.35
N HIS A 15 19.75 7.13 20.17
CA HIS A 15 20.28 8.15 19.30
C HIS A 15 19.15 8.68 18.38
N PRO A 16 18.27 9.59 18.86
CA PRO A 16 17.07 10.00 18.13
C PRO A 16 17.36 10.57 16.74
N ASN A 17 18.49 11.26 16.58
CA ASN A 17 18.92 11.88 15.32
C ASN A 17 19.70 10.89 14.41
N ALA A 18 19.50 9.57 14.57
CA ALA A 18 20.14 8.57 13.73
C ALA A 18 19.51 8.54 12.33
N THR A 19 20.33 8.68 11.29
CA THR A 19 19.89 8.75 9.89
C THR A 19 20.28 7.50 9.10
N ARG A 20 21.44 6.89 9.40
CA ARG A 20 21.96 5.71 8.70
C ARG A 20 22.95 4.99 9.61
N VAL A 21 22.51 3.93 10.30
CA VAL A 21 23.36 3.15 11.23
C VAL A 21 23.91 1.88 10.59
N ALA A 22 25.15 1.50 10.93
CA ALA A 22 25.75 0.21 10.56
C ALA A 22 26.80 -0.28 11.58
N GLY A 23 27.18 -1.55 11.51
CA GLY A 23 28.21 -2.15 12.38
C GLY A 23 29.64 -1.84 11.92
N PHE A 24 30.61 -1.94 12.84
CA PHE A 24 32.04 -1.60 12.58
C PHE A 24 32.58 -2.18 11.26
N LYS A 25 32.51 -3.51 11.05
CA LYS A 25 32.97 -4.19 9.82
C LYS A 25 32.31 -3.65 8.54
N GLN A 26 31.09 -3.10 8.63
CA GLN A 26 30.35 -2.57 7.49
C GLN A 26 30.70 -1.12 7.19
N TRP A 27 30.99 -0.30 8.21
CA TRP A 27 31.56 1.03 7.98
C TRP A 27 32.94 0.97 7.34
N ASP A 28 33.78 0.05 7.84
CA ASP A 28 35.13 -0.16 7.33
C ASP A 28 35.12 -0.52 5.82
N LYS A 29 34.23 -1.44 5.42
CA LYS A 29 33.94 -1.77 4.00
C LYS A 29 33.41 -0.61 3.16
N LEU A 30 32.77 0.39 3.78
CA LEU A 30 32.29 1.61 3.12
C LEU A 30 33.34 2.73 3.13
N GLY A 31 34.59 2.44 3.49
CA GLY A 31 35.67 3.42 3.55
C GLY A 31 35.50 4.45 4.67
N ARG A 32 34.82 4.07 5.77
CA ARG A 32 34.55 4.94 6.93
C ARG A 32 34.93 4.25 8.23
N HIS A 33 35.58 5.00 9.11
CA HIS A 33 35.98 4.54 10.44
C HIS A 33 35.28 5.39 11.51
N ILE A 34 34.89 4.75 12.61
CA ILE A 34 34.21 5.42 13.72
C ILE A 34 35.17 6.42 14.39
N ARG A 35 34.66 7.58 14.82
CA ARG A 35 35.48 8.62 15.46
C ARG A 35 35.93 8.15 16.86
N LYS A 36 37.14 8.56 17.29
CA LYS A 36 37.69 8.16 18.59
C LYS A 36 36.87 8.82 19.72
N GLY A 37 36.23 8.00 20.55
CA GLY A 37 35.38 8.44 21.66
C GLY A 37 33.88 8.21 21.45
N GLU A 38 33.46 7.75 20.28
CA GLU A 38 32.04 7.51 19.97
C GLU A 38 31.45 6.31 20.71
N HIS A 39 30.22 6.46 21.19
CA HIS A 39 29.48 5.40 21.89
C HIS A 39 28.61 4.60 20.92
N ALA A 40 28.56 3.28 21.12
CA ALA A 40 27.87 2.36 20.23
C ALA A 40 26.38 2.19 20.57
N ILE A 41 25.52 2.41 19.58
CA ILE A 41 24.09 2.11 19.60
C ILE A 41 23.89 0.58 19.65
N LYS A 42 23.05 0.09 20.55
CA LYS A 42 22.75 -1.35 20.71
C LYS A 42 21.52 -1.75 19.91
N ILE A 43 21.67 -2.79 19.10
CA ILE A 43 20.58 -3.45 18.37
C ILE A 43 20.51 -4.94 18.77
N THR A 44 19.36 -5.58 18.62
CA THR A 44 19.28 -7.04 18.71
C THR A 44 19.72 -7.69 17.39
N MET A 45 20.63 -8.65 17.48
CA MET A 45 21.15 -9.43 16.35
C MET A 45 20.97 -10.93 16.62
N PRO A 46 20.55 -11.74 15.64
CA PRO A 46 20.43 -13.19 15.80
C PRO A 46 21.81 -13.88 15.91
N ILE A 47 21.91 -14.97 16.70
CA ILE A 47 23.15 -15.70 17.02
C ILE A 47 23.31 -16.96 16.17
N VAL A 48 24.32 -16.92 15.32
CA VAL A 48 25.12 -17.99 14.72
C VAL A 48 25.21 -19.40 15.44
N LYS A 49 24.59 -20.52 14.94
CA LYS A 49 24.91 -21.99 15.20
C LYS A 49 24.29 -23.04 14.20
N LYS A 50 25.09 -23.83 13.44
CA LYS A 50 24.65 -24.77 12.34
C LYS A 50 24.00 -26.04 12.90
N LEU A 51 23.24 -26.76 12.06
CA LEU A 51 22.77 -28.11 12.41
C LEU A 51 23.72 -29.23 11.99
N THR A 52 23.86 -30.20 12.89
CA THR A 52 24.20 -31.58 12.55
C THR A 52 23.01 -32.30 11.88
N PRO A 53 23.20 -33.44 11.22
CA PRO A 53 22.09 -34.22 10.64
C PRO A 53 21.02 -34.64 11.67
N GLU A 54 21.40 -34.99 12.90
CA GLU A 54 20.45 -35.33 13.96
C GLU A 54 19.59 -34.13 14.35
N GLU A 55 20.18 -32.93 14.37
CA GLU A 55 19.42 -31.70 14.59
C GLU A 55 18.48 -31.40 13.41
N GLN A 56 18.91 -31.57 12.15
CA GLN A 56 18.02 -31.38 10.98
C GLN A 56 16.79 -32.31 11.05
N VAL A 57 17.00 -33.56 11.49
CA VAL A 57 15.94 -34.54 11.72
C VAL A 57 15.07 -34.19 12.95
N LYS A 58 15.66 -33.66 14.03
CA LYS A 58 14.94 -33.24 15.25
C LYS A 58 14.03 -32.04 14.98
N TYR A 59 14.55 -31.03 14.31
CA TYR A 59 13.84 -29.80 13.94
C TYR A 59 13.07 -29.93 12.61
N LYS A 60 13.13 -31.12 11.98
CA LYS A 60 12.42 -31.54 10.77
C LYS A 60 12.45 -30.47 9.67
N THR A 61 13.63 -29.92 9.46
CA THR A 61 13.91 -28.86 8.50
C THR A 61 15.07 -29.29 7.60
N THR A 62 14.92 -29.07 6.30
CA THR A 62 15.99 -29.24 5.31
C THR A 62 16.93 -28.03 5.25
N ALA A 63 16.67 -26.99 6.04
CA ALA A 63 17.53 -25.82 6.10
C ALA A 63 18.80 -26.11 6.91
N GLU A 64 19.96 -25.77 6.36
CA GLU A 64 21.22 -25.78 7.11
C GLU A 64 21.32 -24.64 8.16
N ARG A 65 20.45 -23.60 8.06
CA ARG A 65 20.49 -22.32 8.80
C ARG A 65 19.05 -21.74 9.07
N ALA A 66 18.70 -21.25 10.28
CA ALA A 66 17.41 -20.57 10.63
C ALA A 66 17.51 -19.52 11.79
N ILE A 67 16.88 -19.63 13.01
CA ILE A 67 17.21 -18.82 14.24
C ILE A 67 17.32 -19.60 15.60
N VAL A 68 18.47 -19.56 16.35
CA VAL A 68 18.63 -20.15 17.74
C VAL A 68 18.44 -19.16 18.90
N GLY A 69 18.65 -17.85 18.70
CA GLY A 69 18.70 -16.88 19.81
C GLY A 69 19.24 -15.51 19.39
N TYR A 70 19.30 -14.56 20.33
CA TYR A 70 19.65 -13.16 20.04
C TYR A 70 20.69 -12.59 21.04
N ARG A 71 21.59 -11.74 20.53
CA ARG A 71 22.58 -10.96 21.32
C ARG A 71 22.47 -9.48 20.99
N TYR A 72 23.02 -8.62 21.84
CA TYR A 72 23.20 -7.21 21.49
C TYR A 72 24.39 -7.01 20.54
N GLY A 73 24.07 -6.60 19.31
CA GLY A 73 25.02 -6.03 18.37
C GLY A 73 25.37 -4.60 18.73
N SER A 74 26.46 -4.10 18.15
CA SER A 74 26.89 -2.70 18.28
C SER A 74 26.97 -2.07 16.89
N VAL A 75 26.18 -1.03 16.68
CA VAL A 75 26.16 -0.20 15.47
C VAL A 75 26.43 1.25 15.83
N PHE A 76 26.74 2.05 14.83
CA PHE A 76 27.05 3.47 14.94
C PHE A 76 26.35 4.19 13.80
N ASP A 77 25.87 5.41 14.04
CA ASP A 77 25.31 6.26 12.98
C ASP A 77 26.41 6.84 12.07
N VAL A 78 26.06 7.19 10.83
CA VAL A 78 26.95 7.88 9.88
C VAL A 78 27.61 9.12 10.49
N SER A 79 26.87 9.90 11.29
CA SER A 79 27.39 11.09 11.98
C SER A 79 28.54 10.79 12.94
N GLN A 80 28.63 9.56 13.46
CA GLN A 80 29.68 9.07 14.35
C GLN A 80 30.93 8.56 13.61
N THR A 81 31.01 8.74 12.29
CA THR A 81 32.08 8.18 11.45
C THR A 81 32.79 9.26 10.61
N LYS A 82 34.02 8.96 10.20
CA LYS A 82 34.85 9.76 9.28
C LYS A 82 35.39 8.88 8.15
N GLY A 83 35.52 9.43 6.95
CA GLY A 83 36.00 8.69 5.76
C GLY A 83 35.22 9.08 4.50
N LYS A 84 35.24 8.21 3.47
CA LYS A 84 34.56 8.45 2.18
C LYS A 84 33.09 8.83 2.39
N ALA A 85 32.57 9.80 1.66
CA ALA A 85 31.17 10.21 1.75
C ALA A 85 30.24 9.01 1.45
N LEU A 86 29.13 8.90 2.18
CA LEU A 86 28.11 7.89 1.91
C LEU A 86 27.09 8.45 0.94
N LEU A 87 27.16 8.05 -0.33
CA LEU A 87 26.12 8.39 -1.28
C LEU A 87 24.78 7.73 -0.87
N SER A 88 23.73 8.51 -0.94
CA SER A 88 22.31 8.14 -0.91
C SER A 88 21.69 8.45 -2.27
N ALA A 89 20.40 8.14 -2.49
CA ALA A 89 19.72 8.53 -3.73
C ALA A 89 19.77 10.04 -3.98
N ASN A 90 19.77 10.86 -2.92
CA ASN A 90 19.79 12.32 -3.02
C ASN A 90 21.19 12.87 -3.34
N ASP A 91 22.27 12.13 -3.04
CA ASP A 91 23.65 12.54 -3.40
C ASP A 91 23.94 12.35 -4.91
N PHE A 92 23.00 11.76 -5.66
CA PHE A 92 22.98 11.72 -7.14
C PHE A 92 21.99 12.74 -7.74
N ILE A 93 21.37 13.61 -6.93
CA ILE A 93 20.45 14.66 -7.37
C ILE A 93 21.18 16.01 -7.24
N LYS A 94 21.61 16.58 -8.36
CA LYS A 94 22.21 17.93 -8.41
C LYS A 94 21.10 18.97 -8.10
N GLU A 95 21.25 19.75 -7.03
CA GLU A 95 20.22 20.72 -6.55
C GLU A 95 19.86 21.82 -7.56
N ARG A 96 20.70 22.04 -8.58
CA ARG A 96 20.43 22.91 -9.73
C ARG A 96 20.88 22.24 -11.01
N LEU A 97 19.99 22.16 -11.98
CA LEU A 97 20.20 21.55 -13.29
C LEU A 97 19.69 22.52 -14.37
N GLY A 98 20.42 22.61 -15.48
CA GLY A 98 20.19 23.60 -16.54
C GLY A 98 19.28 23.10 -17.66
N ASP A 99 18.91 24.01 -18.56
CA ASP A 99 18.18 23.68 -19.78
C ASP A 99 19.10 22.96 -20.78
N HIS A 100 19.03 21.63 -20.81
CA HIS A 100 19.89 20.77 -21.64
C HIS A 100 19.48 20.79 -23.13
N GLN A 101 19.72 21.92 -23.79
CA GLN A 101 19.55 22.05 -25.23
C GLN A 101 20.50 21.09 -25.96
N ASN A 102 19.95 20.25 -26.84
CA ASN A 102 20.60 19.16 -27.60
C ASN A 102 20.79 17.80 -26.86
N VAL A 103 19.75 17.25 -26.24
CA VAL A 103 19.74 15.86 -25.71
C VAL A 103 20.19 14.83 -26.77
N ASP A 104 19.86 15.02 -28.04
CA ASP A 104 20.27 14.12 -29.14
C ASP A 104 21.80 13.99 -29.28
N ARG A 105 22.56 15.06 -28.99
CA ARG A 105 24.03 15.00 -28.99
C ARG A 105 24.57 14.18 -27.82
N LEU A 106 23.95 14.29 -26.65
CA LEU A 106 24.30 13.48 -25.48
C LEU A 106 23.99 12.00 -25.74
N TYR A 107 22.84 11.69 -26.35
CA TYR A 107 22.51 10.34 -26.80
C TYR A 107 23.56 9.79 -27.76
N HIS A 108 23.94 10.52 -28.82
CA HIS A 108 24.98 10.04 -29.74
C HIS A 108 26.35 9.89 -29.06
N ALA A 109 26.75 10.80 -28.17
CA ALA A 109 28.01 10.67 -27.43
C ALA A 109 28.01 9.46 -26.47
N VAL A 110 26.88 9.10 -25.87
CA VAL A 110 26.74 7.88 -25.05
C VAL A 110 26.76 6.61 -25.93
N VAL A 111 26.12 6.65 -27.12
CA VAL A 111 26.21 5.56 -28.12
C VAL A 111 27.67 5.33 -28.55
N ASP A 112 28.41 6.40 -28.84
CA ASP A 112 29.82 6.34 -29.25
C ASP A 112 30.72 5.85 -28.10
N ALA A 113 30.48 6.28 -26.86
CA ALA A 113 31.21 5.82 -25.69
C ALA A 113 31.04 4.30 -25.46
N ILE A 114 29.80 3.80 -25.43
CA ILE A 114 29.53 2.36 -25.23
C ILE A 114 30.14 1.52 -26.36
N ASN A 115 30.04 1.97 -27.62
CA ASN A 115 30.68 1.30 -28.76
C ASN A 115 32.22 1.35 -28.68
N THR A 116 32.81 2.37 -28.07
CA THR A 116 34.26 2.52 -27.88
C THR A 116 34.81 1.60 -26.78
N GLU A 117 34.03 1.32 -25.73
CA GLU A 117 34.37 0.27 -24.73
C GLU A 117 34.39 -1.12 -25.36
N GLY A 118 33.62 -1.34 -26.44
CA GLY A 118 33.65 -2.56 -27.24
C GLY A 118 33.04 -3.80 -26.57
N HIS A 119 32.49 -3.66 -25.35
CA HIS A 119 31.82 -4.75 -24.62
C HIS A 119 30.36 -4.97 -25.05
N VAL A 120 29.70 -3.95 -25.59
CA VAL A 120 28.32 -4.02 -26.09
C VAL A 120 28.23 -3.16 -27.34
N LYS A 121 27.69 -3.70 -28.44
CA LYS A 121 27.46 -2.92 -29.66
C LYS A 121 26.12 -2.20 -29.58
N VAL A 122 26.10 -0.90 -29.85
CA VAL A 122 24.86 -0.11 -29.93
C VAL A 122 24.64 0.33 -31.38
N SER A 123 23.43 0.14 -31.91
CA SER A 123 23.07 0.57 -33.26
C SER A 123 21.60 0.94 -33.39
N GLU A 124 21.28 1.82 -34.36
CA GLU A 124 19.89 2.06 -34.77
C GLU A 124 19.52 1.22 -35.97
N ALA A 125 18.38 0.52 -35.88
CA ALA A 125 17.81 -0.26 -36.97
C ALA A 125 16.27 -0.31 -36.82
N PRO A 126 15.51 -0.42 -37.92
CA PRO A 126 14.07 -0.64 -37.85
C PRO A 126 13.71 -1.86 -36.99
N ILE A 127 12.67 -1.73 -36.18
CA ILE A 127 12.12 -2.80 -35.35
C ILE A 127 10.70 -3.07 -35.85
N ASP A 128 10.41 -4.34 -36.18
CA ASP A 128 9.14 -4.75 -36.78
C ASP A 128 8.00 -4.92 -35.76
N GLU A 129 8.30 -4.91 -34.45
CA GLU A 129 7.32 -5.06 -33.37
C GLU A 129 6.71 -3.70 -32.95
N PRO A 130 5.39 -3.48 -33.12
CA PRO A 130 4.76 -2.19 -32.83
C PRO A 130 4.89 -1.79 -31.35
N GLY A 131 5.43 -0.59 -31.11
CA GLY A 131 5.61 -0.03 -29.77
C GLY A 131 6.93 -0.42 -29.08
N VAL A 132 7.76 -1.27 -29.68
CA VAL A 132 9.10 -1.58 -29.17
C VAL A 132 10.08 -0.46 -29.56
N ARG A 133 10.59 0.26 -28.54
CA ARG A 133 11.50 1.40 -28.70
C ARG A 133 12.96 0.99 -28.83
N GLY A 134 13.31 -0.17 -28.31
CA GLY A 134 14.62 -0.78 -28.39
C GLY A 134 14.60 -2.17 -27.74
N PHE A 135 15.70 -2.91 -27.89
CA PHE A 135 15.95 -4.14 -27.14
C PHE A 135 17.46 -4.40 -27.02
N PHE A 136 17.88 -4.99 -25.90
CA PHE A 136 19.14 -5.71 -25.77
C PHE A 136 18.98 -7.18 -26.19
N ARG A 137 19.92 -7.68 -27.01
CA ARG A 137 19.99 -9.07 -27.48
C ARG A 137 21.19 -9.78 -26.82
N PRO A 138 20.99 -10.60 -25.78
CA PRO A 138 22.07 -11.25 -25.05
C PRO A 138 22.96 -12.17 -25.91
N SER A 139 22.40 -12.79 -26.95
CA SER A 139 23.11 -13.73 -27.84
C SER A 139 24.12 -13.09 -28.79
N THR A 140 24.05 -11.78 -29.00
CA THR A 140 24.99 -11.02 -29.84
C THR A 140 25.64 -9.83 -29.11
N GLN A 141 25.33 -9.65 -27.82
CA GLN A 141 25.69 -8.47 -27.00
C GLN A 141 25.45 -7.14 -27.73
N GLU A 142 24.25 -7.03 -28.31
CA GLU A 142 23.84 -5.92 -29.17
C GLU A 142 22.61 -5.21 -28.60
N ILE A 143 22.67 -3.89 -28.50
CA ILE A 143 21.53 -3.01 -28.23
C ILE A 143 21.07 -2.44 -29.58
N VAL A 144 19.79 -2.63 -29.89
CA VAL A 144 19.13 -2.00 -31.03
C VAL A 144 18.15 -0.96 -30.51
N ILE A 145 18.29 0.29 -30.95
CA ILE A 145 17.34 1.37 -30.69
C ILE A 145 16.54 1.64 -31.97
N SER A 146 15.24 1.88 -31.84
CA SER A 146 14.39 2.18 -33.00
C SER A 146 14.65 3.60 -33.51
N PRO A 147 14.95 3.80 -34.81
CA PRO A 147 15.04 5.13 -35.42
C PRO A 147 13.68 5.82 -35.54
N GLN A 148 12.59 5.14 -35.17
CA GLN A 148 11.23 5.70 -35.14
C GLN A 148 10.95 6.51 -33.87
N GLU A 149 11.75 6.34 -32.81
CA GLU A 149 11.64 7.20 -31.62
C GLU A 149 12.35 8.53 -31.88
N THR A 150 11.60 9.63 -31.80
CA THR A 150 12.05 10.98 -32.18
C THR A 150 12.21 11.91 -30.98
N ASP A 151 11.78 11.49 -29.79
CA ASP A 151 12.14 12.15 -28.53
C ASP A 151 13.52 11.68 -28.07
N GLY A 152 14.53 12.55 -28.17
CA GLY A 152 15.90 12.30 -27.73
C GLY A 152 16.01 11.89 -26.25
N ALA A 153 15.13 12.39 -25.37
CA ALA A 153 15.08 11.97 -23.97
C ALA A 153 14.51 10.55 -23.83
N MET A 154 13.53 10.18 -24.66
CA MET A 154 12.99 8.81 -24.69
C MET A 154 13.97 7.82 -25.32
N LYS A 155 14.72 8.22 -26.35
CA LYS A 155 15.85 7.46 -26.91
C LYS A 155 16.92 7.21 -25.86
N LEU A 156 17.35 8.25 -25.13
CA LEU A 156 18.36 8.13 -24.07
C LEU A 156 17.89 7.30 -22.89
N LYS A 157 16.62 7.45 -22.45
CA LYS A 157 15.99 6.58 -21.43
C LYS A 157 15.97 5.12 -21.87
N THR A 158 15.62 4.87 -23.13
CA THR A 158 15.59 3.50 -23.71
C THR A 158 17.00 2.93 -23.79
N LEU A 159 17.99 3.72 -24.23
CA LEU A 159 19.40 3.32 -24.26
C LEU A 159 19.92 2.93 -22.88
N PHE A 160 19.66 3.72 -21.84
CA PHE A 160 20.06 3.35 -20.47
C PHE A 160 19.29 2.15 -19.91
N HIS A 161 18.05 1.91 -20.35
CA HIS A 161 17.28 0.70 -19.98
C HIS A 161 17.90 -0.56 -20.61
N GLU A 162 18.15 -0.54 -21.91
CA GLU A 162 18.78 -1.67 -22.61
C GLU A 162 20.26 -1.87 -22.22
N TYR A 163 20.98 -0.79 -21.86
CA TYR A 163 22.31 -0.89 -21.25
C TYR A 163 22.25 -1.46 -19.83
N GLY A 164 21.24 -1.10 -19.03
CA GLY A 164 20.94 -1.79 -17.76
C GLY A 164 20.69 -3.28 -17.96
N HIS A 165 20.01 -3.68 -19.05
CA HIS A 165 19.88 -5.08 -19.43
C HIS A 165 21.20 -5.73 -19.87
N SER A 166 22.09 -5.02 -20.56
CA SER A 166 23.38 -5.56 -20.99
C SER A 166 24.34 -5.81 -19.81
N GLN A 167 24.41 -4.86 -18.88
CA GLN A 167 25.29 -4.94 -17.70
C GLN A 167 24.81 -5.98 -16.67
N LEU A 168 23.51 -6.13 -16.46
CA LEU A 168 22.98 -7.02 -15.42
C LEU A 168 22.54 -8.40 -15.95
N HIS A 169 22.11 -8.48 -17.20
CA HIS A 169 21.36 -9.64 -17.72
C HIS A 169 21.93 -10.25 -19.01
N GLY A 170 23.11 -9.81 -19.47
CA GLY A 170 23.86 -10.41 -20.58
C GLY A 170 24.37 -11.82 -20.30
N ILE A 171 24.77 -12.53 -21.36
CA ILE A 171 25.37 -13.88 -21.21
C ILE A 171 26.64 -13.78 -20.36
N GLY A 172 26.68 -14.53 -19.26
CA GLY A 172 27.77 -14.53 -18.29
C GLY A 172 27.62 -13.54 -17.13
N GLN A 173 26.62 -12.64 -17.15
CA GLN A 173 26.37 -11.71 -16.04
C GLN A 173 25.67 -12.38 -14.86
N GLU A 174 25.93 -11.89 -13.64
CA GLU A 174 25.49 -12.50 -12.36
C GLU A 174 23.96 -12.65 -12.23
N PHE A 175 23.17 -11.89 -13.00
CA PHE A 175 21.70 -11.87 -12.92
C PHE A 175 21.02 -12.34 -14.22
N ALA A 176 21.76 -13.02 -15.11
CA ALA A 176 21.26 -13.60 -16.35
C ALA A 176 20.07 -14.57 -16.16
N ASP A 177 19.96 -15.25 -15.01
CA ASP A 177 18.89 -16.23 -14.74
C ASP A 177 17.67 -15.65 -13.98
N ARG A 178 17.60 -14.33 -13.75
CA ARG A 178 16.44 -13.72 -13.06
C ARG A 178 15.13 -13.87 -13.87
N PRO A 179 13.95 -14.04 -13.24
CA PRO A 179 12.67 -14.06 -13.95
C PRO A 179 12.43 -12.73 -14.66
N ARG A 180 11.87 -12.75 -15.89
CA ARG A 180 11.81 -11.57 -16.79
C ARG A 180 11.52 -10.25 -16.08
N ALA A 181 10.40 -10.15 -15.35
CA ALA A 181 9.96 -8.88 -14.78
C ALA A 181 10.85 -8.34 -13.64
N TRP A 182 11.72 -9.16 -13.05
CA TRP A 182 12.82 -8.67 -12.19
C TRP A 182 13.86 -7.90 -13.01
N LYS A 183 14.24 -8.44 -14.18
CA LYS A 183 15.20 -7.82 -15.08
C LYS A 183 14.69 -6.45 -15.56
N GLU A 184 13.42 -6.38 -15.95
CA GLU A 184 12.76 -5.14 -16.36
C GLU A 184 12.82 -4.07 -15.23
N ALA A 185 12.56 -4.47 -13.97
CA ALA A 185 12.59 -3.55 -12.83
C ALA A 185 14.01 -3.07 -12.47
N GLN A 186 15.02 -3.94 -12.63
CA GLN A 186 16.43 -3.58 -12.42
C GLN A 186 16.92 -2.61 -13.52
N ALA A 187 16.60 -2.89 -14.79
CA ALA A 187 16.92 -2.03 -15.93
C ALA A 187 16.23 -0.65 -15.84
N GLU A 188 14.93 -0.61 -15.53
CA GLU A 188 14.16 0.63 -15.36
C GLU A 188 14.75 1.50 -14.23
N SER A 189 15.25 0.88 -13.17
CA SER A 189 15.87 1.58 -12.04
C SER A 189 17.22 2.21 -12.41
N VAL A 190 18.06 1.52 -13.20
CA VAL A 190 19.33 2.07 -13.72
C VAL A 190 19.04 3.24 -14.67
N ALA A 191 18.08 3.08 -15.58
CA ALA A 191 17.66 4.14 -16.50
C ALA A 191 17.16 5.39 -15.76
N TYR A 192 16.31 5.23 -14.74
CA TYR A 192 15.82 6.35 -13.93
C TYR A 192 16.95 7.12 -13.25
N ILE A 193 17.90 6.43 -12.60
CA ILE A 193 18.99 7.07 -11.87
C ILE A 193 19.94 7.80 -12.83
N ALA A 194 20.28 7.20 -13.97
CA ALA A 194 21.11 7.83 -15.00
C ALA A 194 20.45 9.11 -15.56
N MET A 195 19.16 9.04 -15.93
CA MET A 195 18.41 10.19 -16.48
C MET A 195 18.29 11.35 -15.49
N GLN A 196 18.13 11.07 -14.20
CA GLN A 196 18.04 12.12 -13.16
C GLN A 196 19.39 12.81 -12.89
N ASN A 197 20.52 12.09 -12.97
CA ASN A 197 21.86 12.68 -12.78
C ASN A 197 22.26 13.67 -13.88
N ILE A 198 21.73 13.49 -15.10
CA ILE A 198 21.83 14.44 -16.23
C ILE A 198 20.66 15.44 -16.29
N GLY A 199 19.85 15.51 -15.23
CA GLY A 199 18.77 16.50 -15.08
C GLY A 199 17.57 16.36 -16.01
N ILE A 200 17.40 15.21 -16.67
CA ILE A 200 16.21 14.96 -17.47
C ILE A 200 15.15 14.31 -16.57
N ASP A 201 14.21 15.14 -16.11
CA ASP A 201 13.08 14.69 -15.29
C ASP A 201 12.29 13.56 -15.98
N THR A 202 12.30 12.40 -15.32
CA THR A 202 11.57 11.18 -15.69
C THR A 202 10.53 10.78 -14.63
N GLY A 203 10.21 11.65 -13.66
CA GLY A 203 9.43 11.32 -12.46
C GLY A 203 8.06 10.69 -12.71
N ASP A 204 7.36 11.13 -13.76
CA ASP A 204 6.05 10.60 -14.18
C ASP A 204 6.08 9.13 -14.66
N TYR A 205 7.25 8.57 -14.97
CA TYR A 205 7.37 7.32 -15.74
C TYR A 205 7.83 6.10 -14.94
N SER A 206 8.72 6.25 -13.95
CA SER A 206 9.43 5.09 -13.35
C SER A 206 9.02 4.74 -11.91
N LEU A 207 8.42 5.67 -11.14
CA LEU A 207 8.22 5.50 -9.69
C LEU A 207 7.29 4.32 -9.31
N GLY A 208 6.24 4.08 -10.10
CA GLY A 208 5.22 3.07 -9.81
C GLY A 208 5.70 1.61 -9.90
N TYR A 209 6.80 1.36 -10.62
CA TYR A 209 7.34 0.02 -10.85
C TYR A 209 8.50 -0.37 -9.93
N VAL A 210 9.00 0.52 -9.07
CA VAL A 210 9.94 0.17 -8.00
C VAL A 210 9.19 -0.28 -6.73
N ALA A 211 8.05 0.34 -6.45
CA ALA A 211 7.27 0.09 -5.22
C ALA A 211 6.56 -1.28 -5.17
N THR A 212 6.28 -1.91 -6.31
CA THR A 212 5.40 -3.08 -6.44
C THR A 212 6.06 -4.45 -6.24
N TRP A 213 7.39 -4.53 -6.22
CA TRP A 213 8.13 -5.79 -6.41
C TRP A 213 8.66 -6.48 -5.14
N ALA A 214 8.66 -5.77 -4.01
CA ALA A 214 9.45 -6.13 -2.84
C ALA A 214 8.72 -6.96 -1.77
N LYS A 215 8.60 -8.29 -1.96
CA LYS A 215 8.14 -9.19 -0.89
C LYS A 215 9.24 -9.65 0.09
N ASP A 216 10.51 -9.35 -0.15
CA ASP A 216 11.64 -9.64 0.77
C ASP A 216 12.59 -8.42 0.96
N PRO A 217 12.72 -7.87 2.19
CA PRO A 217 13.65 -6.77 2.52
C PRO A 217 15.16 -7.08 2.40
N LYS A 218 15.56 -8.35 2.23
CA LYS A 218 16.93 -8.72 1.86
C LYS A 218 17.16 -8.50 0.37
N VAL A 219 16.27 -9.02 -0.46
CA VAL A 219 16.43 -8.97 -1.92
C VAL A 219 16.35 -7.52 -2.41
N MET A 220 15.52 -6.66 -1.79
CA MET A 220 15.56 -5.21 -2.02
C MET A 220 16.93 -4.58 -1.79
N ALA A 221 17.63 -4.93 -0.72
CA ALA A 221 18.92 -4.32 -0.40
C ALA A 221 20.06 -4.82 -1.31
N GLN A 222 19.91 -6.05 -1.82
CA GLN A 222 20.81 -6.65 -2.79
C GLN A 222 20.58 -6.02 -4.18
N ALA A 223 19.33 -5.95 -4.66
CA ALA A 223 18.96 -5.25 -5.88
C ALA A 223 19.38 -3.77 -5.86
N LEU A 224 19.19 -3.06 -4.73
CA LEU A 224 19.66 -1.69 -4.56
C LEU A 224 21.20 -1.53 -4.54
N LYS A 225 21.98 -2.61 -4.41
CA LYS A 225 23.44 -2.60 -4.66
C LYS A 225 23.73 -2.87 -6.14
N GLU A 226 23.09 -3.88 -6.71
CA GLU A 226 23.23 -4.27 -8.13
C GLU A 226 22.90 -3.08 -9.06
N ILE A 227 21.81 -2.36 -8.75
CA ILE A 227 21.42 -1.11 -9.41
C ILE A 227 22.44 0.00 -9.16
N ASN A 228 23.05 0.09 -7.96
CA ASN A 228 24.01 1.15 -7.63
C ASN A 228 25.29 1.02 -8.46
N ASP A 229 25.90 -0.17 -8.49
CA ASP A 229 27.15 -0.39 -9.22
C ASP A 229 26.97 -0.14 -10.74
N ALA A 230 25.85 -0.61 -11.32
CA ALA A 230 25.52 -0.34 -12.73
C ALA A 230 25.15 1.13 -13.01
N SER A 231 24.46 1.80 -12.08
CA SER A 231 24.12 3.22 -12.23
C SER A 231 25.35 4.12 -12.12
N VAL A 232 26.32 3.80 -11.24
CA VAL A 232 27.58 4.55 -11.13
C VAL A 232 28.35 4.50 -12.45
N HIS A 233 28.50 3.32 -13.07
CA HIS A 233 29.18 3.21 -14.36
C HIS A 233 28.44 3.94 -15.49
N THR A 234 27.10 3.84 -15.52
CA THR A 234 26.25 4.58 -16.47
C THR A 234 26.34 6.10 -16.28
N ILE A 235 26.45 6.56 -15.03
CA ILE A 235 26.70 7.96 -14.67
C ILE A 235 28.10 8.40 -15.13
N GLU A 236 29.15 7.62 -14.85
CA GLU A 236 30.53 7.95 -15.24
C GLU A 236 30.68 8.07 -16.77
N LEU A 237 30.01 7.21 -17.54
CA LEU A 237 29.92 7.33 -19.01
C LEU A 237 29.20 8.62 -19.45
N SER A 238 28.10 8.97 -18.79
CA SER A 238 27.29 10.13 -19.15
C SER A 238 27.92 11.46 -18.73
N ASP A 239 28.59 11.53 -17.58
CA ASP A 239 29.39 12.68 -17.15
C ASP A 239 30.62 12.86 -18.05
N GLN A 240 31.30 11.79 -18.48
CA GLN A 240 32.39 11.86 -19.48
C GLN A 240 31.90 12.40 -20.83
N ALA A 241 30.76 11.91 -21.34
CA ALA A 241 30.13 12.44 -22.56
C ALA A 241 29.74 13.92 -22.41
N THR A 242 29.21 14.31 -21.24
CA THR A 242 28.82 15.70 -20.92
C THR A 242 30.03 16.64 -20.85
N GLN A 243 31.15 16.19 -20.29
CA GLN A 243 32.42 16.93 -20.26
C GLN A 243 33.05 17.06 -21.65
N ALA A 244 33.04 15.98 -22.45
CA ALA A 244 33.53 16.00 -23.84
C ALA A 244 32.72 16.95 -24.74
N LEU A 245 31.42 17.13 -24.45
CA LEU A 245 30.54 18.10 -25.11
C LEU A 245 30.61 19.53 -24.53
N GLY A 246 31.35 19.74 -23.43
CA GLY A 246 31.72 21.07 -22.91
C GLY A 246 30.67 21.79 -22.04
N PHE A 247 29.66 21.08 -21.52
CA PHE A 247 28.51 21.72 -20.85
C PHE A 247 28.83 22.48 -19.54
N ASP A 248 29.91 22.14 -18.82
CA ASP A 248 30.22 22.74 -17.50
C ASP A 248 30.61 24.23 -17.54
N GLN A 249 30.97 24.79 -18.70
CA GLN A 249 31.51 26.16 -18.77
C GLN A 249 30.47 27.29 -18.62
N ALA A 250 29.18 26.98 -18.56
CA ALA A 250 28.12 28.00 -18.47
C ALA A 250 27.96 28.60 -17.05
N GLN A 251 28.30 27.87 -15.98
CA GLN A 251 27.86 28.24 -14.61
C GLN A 251 28.67 29.36 -13.93
N THR A 252 29.82 29.76 -14.48
CA THR A 252 30.71 30.75 -13.83
C THR A 252 30.37 32.22 -14.11
N ALA A 253 29.39 32.51 -14.99
CA ALA A 253 29.08 33.88 -15.42
C ALA A 253 27.97 34.58 -14.61
N GLU A 254 26.99 33.87 -14.06
CA GLU A 254 25.78 34.46 -13.47
C GLU A 254 25.93 34.88 -11.99
N ALA A 255 27.07 34.61 -11.36
CA ALA A 255 27.29 34.91 -9.94
C ALA A 255 27.47 36.41 -9.61
N THR A 256 27.49 37.29 -10.61
CA THR A 256 27.68 38.74 -10.43
C THR A 256 26.77 39.57 -11.32
N LEU A 257 25.54 39.86 -10.86
CA LEU A 257 24.82 41.13 -11.02
C LEU A 257 23.43 41.07 -10.34
N ASN A 258 23.34 41.57 -9.10
CA ASN A 258 22.06 41.99 -8.51
C ASN A 258 21.89 43.50 -8.74
N ASP A 259 20.68 43.91 -9.16
CA ASP A 259 20.03 45.25 -9.01
C ASP A 259 19.36 45.75 -10.31
N ALA A 260 18.16 45.24 -10.61
CA ALA A 260 17.15 45.85 -11.48
C ALA A 260 15.75 45.24 -11.20
N PRO A 261 14.63 45.97 -11.39
CA PRO A 261 13.29 45.48 -11.07
C PRO A 261 12.68 44.58 -12.16
N GLU A 262 11.62 43.84 -11.79
CA GLU A 262 10.87 42.94 -12.68
C GLU A 262 10.40 43.61 -13.98
N GLN A 263 10.65 42.95 -15.11
CA GLN A 263 9.85 43.11 -16.32
C GLN A 263 9.50 41.75 -16.91
N THR A 264 8.21 41.54 -17.17
CA THR A 264 7.68 40.28 -17.69
C THR A 264 7.88 40.16 -19.20
N THR A 265 8.53 39.08 -19.66
CA THR A 265 8.45 38.63 -21.05
C THR A 265 8.08 37.15 -21.12
N ASN A 266 6.90 36.86 -21.64
CA ASN A 266 6.55 35.50 -22.07
C ASN A 266 7.22 35.19 -23.40
N LEU A 267 7.77 33.99 -23.59
CA LEU A 267 7.86 33.34 -24.90
C LEU A 267 7.98 31.80 -24.76
N ASN A 268 7.13 31.12 -25.54
CA ASN A 268 6.89 29.67 -25.63
C ASN A 268 8.06 28.84 -26.20
N SER A 269 8.06 27.50 -26.22
CA SER A 269 7.44 26.44 -25.37
C SER A 269 7.80 25.05 -25.95
N GLY A 270 8.25 24.09 -25.13
CA GLY A 270 8.33 22.67 -25.51
C GLY A 270 7.20 21.85 -24.88
N LYS A 271 6.26 21.32 -25.66
CA LYS A 271 5.10 20.58 -25.13
C LYS A 271 5.38 19.08 -24.98
N ARG A 272 5.53 18.59 -23.74
CA ARG A 272 5.18 17.19 -23.41
C ARG A 272 3.69 16.99 -23.77
N GLU A 273 3.33 15.94 -24.50
CA GLU A 273 1.93 15.66 -24.86
C GLU A 273 1.16 15.16 -23.63
N ARG A 274 0.66 16.10 -22.84
CA ARG A 274 -0.31 15.82 -21.76
C ARG A 274 -1.58 15.25 -22.37
N LEU A 275 -2.06 14.16 -21.78
CA LEU A 275 -3.42 13.66 -22.01
C LEU A 275 -4.42 14.80 -21.84
N THR A 276 -5.20 15.03 -22.89
CA THR A 276 -6.32 15.94 -22.83
C THR A 276 -7.40 15.39 -21.91
N GLN A 277 -8.18 16.28 -21.29
CA GLN A 277 -9.35 15.86 -20.51
C GLN A 277 -10.33 15.03 -21.36
N SER A 278 -10.38 15.30 -22.68
CA SER A 278 -11.18 14.54 -23.65
C SER A 278 -10.72 13.08 -23.80
N GLU A 279 -9.42 12.80 -23.90
CA GLU A 279 -8.89 11.42 -23.96
C GLU A 279 -9.20 10.65 -22.68
N ILE A 280 -9.04 11.29 -21.51
CA ILE A 280 -9.34 10.69 -20.21
C ILE A 280 -10.85 10.39 -20.09
N ASP A 281 -11.71 11.34 -20.47
CA ASP A 281 -13.16 11.19 -20.39
C ASP A 281 -13.74 10.30 -21.50
N ARG A 282 -13.03 10.08 -22.61
CA ARG A 282 -13.32 8.99 -23.55
C ARG A 282 -12.95 7.63 -22.96
N ALA A 283 -11.71 7.46 -22.48
CA ALA A 283 -11.26 6.20 -21.89
C ALA A 283 -12.16 5.72 -20.74
N ARG A 284 -12.66 6.64 -19.89
CA ARG A 284 -13.63 6.36 -18.81
C ARG A 284 -14.98 5.81 -19.29
N LYS A 285 -15.41 6.10 -20.52
CA LYS A 285 -16.69 5.66 -21.08
C LYS A 285 -16.60 4.35 -21.86
N LEU A 286 -15.42 3.89 -22.26
CA LEU A 286 -15.30 2.70 -23.09
C LEU A 286 -15.84 1.46 -22.35
N SER A 287 -16.60 0.63 -23.06
CA SER A 287 -17.40 -0.48 -22.52
C SER A 287 -16.55 -1.51 -21.76
N LEU A 288 -16.68 -1.53 -20.42
CA LEU A 288 -16.01 -2.54 -19.57
C LEU A 288 -16.33 -3.98 -19.97
N VAL A 289 -17.53 -4.23 -20.51
CA VAL A 289 -17.96 -5.56 -20.94
C VAL A 289 -17.21 -6.01 -22.19
N GLU A 290 -16.93 -5.09 -23.11
CA GLU A 290 -16.12 -5.36 -24.32
C GLU A 290 -14.63 -5.41 -23.99
N ILE A 291 -14.14 -4.50 -23.14
CA ILE A 291 -12.75 -4.51 -22.66
C ILE A 291 -12.44 -5.86 -22.01
N ALA A 292 -13.28 -6.32 -21.08
CA ALA A 292 -13.15 -7.64 -20.43
C ALA A 292 -13.18 -8.80 -21.43
N ARG A 293 -14.16 -8.82 -22.35
CA ARG A 293 -14.24 -9.88 -23.39
C ARG A 293 -13.04 -9.88 -24.32
N SER A 294 -12.51 -8.70 -24.70
CA SER A 294 -11.29 -8.58 -25.51
C SER A 294 -10.03 -9.06 -24.79
N ALA A 295 -10.06 -9.08 -23.45
CA ALA A 295 -9.00 -9.62 -22.60
C ALA A 295 -9.04 -11.15 -22.45
N GLY A 296 -10.05 -11.82 -23.02
CA GLY A 296 -10.33 -13.23 -22.75
C GLY A 296 -10.95 -13.49 -21.36
N ILE A 297 -11.50 -12.47 -20.69
CA ILE A 297 -12.22 -12.65 -19.43
C ILE A 297 -13.66 -13.04 -19.76
N ASP A 298 -14.00 -14.31 -19.54
CA ASP A 298 -15.34 -14.83 -19.75
C ASP A 298 -16.34 -14.19 -18.76
N LEU A 299 -17.41 -13.64 -19.33
CA LEU A 299 -18.45 -12.91 -18.60
C LEU A 299 -19.82 -13.57 -18.76
N LYS A 300 -20.35 -14.07 -17.64
CA LYS A 300 -21.75 -14.51 -17.54
C LYS A 300 -22.66 -13.31 -17.30
N GLU A 301 -23.75 -13.19 -18.06
CA GLU A 301 -24.80 -12.22 -17.76
C GLU A 301 -25.64 -12.70 -16.56
N ASP A 302 -25.72 -11.87 -15.52
CA ASP A 302 -26.53 -12.08 -14.32
C ASP A 302 -27.89 -11.38 -14.48
N SER A 303 -27.89 -10.22 -15.14
CA SER A 303 -29.06 -9.48 -15.65
C SER A 303 -28.59 -8.41 -16.64
N ARG A 304 -29.54 -7.76 -17.34
CA ARG A 304 -29.31 -6.74 -18.38
C ARG A 304 -28.17 -5.74 -18.14
N ASP A 305 -27.99 -5.28 -16.90
CA ASP A 305 -26.99 -4.26 -16.54
C ASP A 305 -25.79 -4.84 -15.73
N TYR A 306 -25.77 -6.15 -15.42
CA TYR A 306 -24.79 -6.78 -14.52
C TYR A 306 -24.22 -8.10 -15.07
N TYR A 307 -22.89 -8.18 -15.09
CA TYR A 307 -22.11 -9.34 -15.53
C TYR A 307 -21.19 -9.84 -14.40
N ARG A 308 -20.87 -11.14 -14.38
CA ARG A 308 -19.86 -11.74 -13.48
C ARG A 308 -18.75 -12.39 -14.28
N GLY A 309 -17.52 -12.35 -13.75
CA GLY A 309 -16.45 -13.20 -14.24
C GLY A 309 -16.78 -14.69 -14.00
N VAL A 310 -16.43 -15.54 -14.97
CA VAL A 310 -16.56 -17.00 -14.84
C VAL A 310 -15.39 -17.55 -13.99
N ASP A 311 -14.15 -17.27 -14.41
CA ASP A 311 -12.94 -17.75 -13.73
C ASP A 311 -12.43 -16.83 -12.62
N HIS A 312 -13.06 -15.67 -12.44
CA HIS A 312 -12.72 -14.68 -11.41
C HIS A 312 -13.80 -14.65 -10.32
N ASP A 313 -13.59 -15.40 -9.24
CA ASP A 313 -14.49 -15.41 -8.07
C ASP A 313 -14.85 -13.98 -7.64
N SER A 314 -16.14 -13.71 -7.48
CA SER A 314 -16.66 -12.45 -6.94
C SER A 314 -16.25 -11.19 -7.70
N LEU A 315 -15.83 -11.32 -8.97
CA LEU A 315 -15.76 -10.24 -9.96
C LEU A 315 -17.16 -9.93 -10.50
N VAL A 316 -17.57 -8.67 -10.43
CA VAL A 316 -18.86 -8.15 -10.93
C VAL A 316 -18.63 -6.86 -11.70
N ILE A 317 -19.26 -6.72 -12.87
CA ILE A 317 -19.27 -5.51 -13.70
C ILE A 317 -20.71 -4.96 -13.76
N ASP A 318 -20.84 -3.66 -13.50
CA ASP A 318 -22.05 -2.85 -13.65
C ASP A 318 -21.92 -2.05 -14.95
N ALA A 319 -22.49 -2.59 -16.02
CA ALA A 319 -22.39 -2.01 -17.36
C ALA A 319 -23.09 -0.65 -17.46
N LYS A 320 -24.11 -0.40 -16.63
CA LYS A 320 -24.85 0.87 -16.63
C LYS A 320 -24.08 2.04 -16.01
N LYS A 321 -23.21 1.76 -15.03
CA LYS A 321 -22.29 2.74 -14.43
C LYS A 321 -20.90 2.75 -15.07
N ASN A 322 -20.59 1.75 -15.90
CA ASN A 322 -19.24 1.43 -16.38
C ASN A 322 -18.23 1.28 -15.21
N LEU A 323 -18.61 0.48 -14.20
CA LEU A 323 -17.78 0.18 -13.03
C LEU A 323 -17.65 -1.32 -12.79
N TRP A 324 -16.54 -1.76 -12.19
CA TRP A 324 -16.31 -3.14 -11.76
C TRP A 324 -15.87 -3.23 -10.30
N LYS A 325 -16.05 -4.41 -9.70
CA LYS A 325 -15.50 -4.79 -8.39
C LYS A 325 -15.09 -6.26 -8.35
N TRP A 326 -13.94 -6.54 -7.75
CA TRP A 326 -13.48 -7.88 -7.41
C TRP A 326 -13.41 -8.01 -5.89
N ASN A 327 -14.50 -8.52 -5.29
CA ASN A 327 -14.75 -8.35 -3.85
C ASN A 327 -13.79 -9.18 -2.98
N SER A 328 -13.36 -10.36 -3.43
CA SER A 328 -12.39 -11.20 -2.72
C SER A 328 -10.95 -10.67 -2.76
N GLN A 329 -10.62 -9.77 -3.69
CA GLN A 329 -9.34 -9.06 -3.75
C GLN A 329 -9.42 -7.60 -3.21
N ASN A 330 -10.62 -7.14 -2.85
CA ASN A 330 -10.92 -5.74 -2.51
C ASN A 330 -10.48 -4.72 -3.60
N LEU A 331 -10.59 -5.09 -4.88
CA LEU A 331 -10.27 -4.23 -6.02
C LEU A 331 -11.54 -3.75 -6.75
N GLY A 332 -11.41 -2.69 -7.55
CA GLY A 332 -12.49 -2.14 -8.38
C GLY A 332 -12.18 -0.76 -8.94
N GLY A 333 -13.00 -0.31 -9.89
CA GLY A 333 -12.85 1.01 -10.53
C GLY A 333 -13.69 1.12 -11.81
N GLY A 334 -13.27 1.98 -12.74
CA GLY A 334 -13.80 2.07 -14.10
C GLY A 334 -12.90 1.36 -15.12
N ALA A 335 -13.03 1.75 -16.39
CA ALA A 335 -12.27 1.18 -17.50
C ALA A 335 -10.74 1.34 -17.35
N ILE A 336 -10.27 2.48 -16.85
CA ILE A 336 -8.82 2.75 -16.68
C ILE A 336 -8.24 1.82 -15.61
N GLU A 337 -8.89 1.72 -14.46
CA GLU A 337 -8.46 0.85 -13.36
C GLU A 337 -8.60 -0.65 -13.73
N PHE A 338 -9.55 -0.99 -14.61
CA PHE A 338 -9.64 -2.34 -15.18
C PHE A 338 -8.43 -2.64 -16.07
N ALA A 339 -8.05 -1.72 -16.95
CA ALA A 339 -6.89 -1.86 -17.82
C ALA A 339 -5.57 -2.02 -17.03
N THR A 340 -5.39 -1.26 -15.94
CA THR A 340 -4.23 -1.42 -15.05
C THR A 340 -4.25 -2.70 -14.21
N THR A 341 -5.42 -3.33 -14.02
CA THR A 341 -5.55 -4.57 -13.21
C THR A 341 -5.44 -5.84 -14.04
N PHE A 342 -6.08 -5.87 -15.21
CA PHE A 342 -6.28 -7.10 -16.00
C PHE A 342 -5.51 -7.12 -17.33
N LEU A 343 -5.04 -5.97 -17.83
CA LEU A 343 -4.45 -5.85 -19.18
C LEU A 343 -2.95 -5.48 -19.16
N ASP A 344 -2.29 -5.65 -18.01
CA ASP A 344 -0.88 -5.29 -17.73
C ASP A 344 -0.48 -3.86 -18.14
N GLN A 345 -1.45 -2.93 -18.19
CA GLN A 345 -1.17 -1.54 -18.56
C GLN A 345 -0.48 -0.81 -17.41
N LYS A 346 0.81 -0.49 -17.59
CA LYS A 346 1.69 0.10 -16.58
C LYS A 346 1.33 1.56 -16.26
N GLY A 347 0.24 1.78 -15.52
CA GLY A 347 -0.16 3.08 -14.99
C GLY A 347 -1.21 3.83 -15.81
N PHE A 348 -1.64 4.97 -15.28
CA PHE A 348 -2.80 5.73 -15.75
C PHE A 348 -2.66 6.22 -17.20
N TYR A 349 -1.50 6.75 -17.58
CA TYR A 349 -1.28 7.29 -18.92
C TYR A 349 -1.36 6.20 -20.00
N GLN A 350 -0.67 5.08 -19.73
CA GLN A 350 -0.59 3.89 -20.57
C GLN A 350 -1.98 3.28 -20.74
N ALA A 351 -2.72 3.09 -19.64
CA ALA A 351 -4.10 2.62 -19.67
C ALA A 351 -5.01 3.54 -20.51
N VAL A 352 -4.93 4.87 -20.36
CA VAL A 352 -5.74 5.81 -21.16
C VAL A 352 -5.38 5.76 -22.65
N LYS A 353 -4.09 5.72 -23.02
CA LYS A 353 -3.68 5.61 -24.44
C LYS A 353 -4.05 4.25 -25.04
N PHE A 354 -3.82 3.14 -24.32
CA PHE A 354 -4.20 1.78 -24.74
C PHE A 354 -5.71 1.69 -25.00
N LEU A 355 -6.52 2.13 -24.03
CA LEU A 355 -7.98 2.14 -24.15
C LEU A 355 -8.44 2.98 -25.35
N ASN A 356 -7.86 4.17 -25.55
CA ASN A 356 -8.22 5.04 -26.67
C ASN A 356 -7.79 4.51 -28.05
N ALA A 357 -6.72 3.70 -28.13
CA ALA A 357 -6.30 3.01 -29.36
C ALA A 357 -7.19 1.79 -29.65
N GLY A 358 -7.67 1.11 -28.61
CA GLY A 358 -8.62 0.02 -28.70
C GLY A 358 -9.95 0.42 -29.38
N HIS A 359 -10.56 -0.55 -30.05
CA HIS A 359 -11.83 -0.37 -30.77
C HIS A 359 -12.97 -0.87 -29.88
N TYR A 360 -13.40 0.00 -28.95
CA TYR A 360 -14.43 -0.25 -27.94
C TYR A 360 -15.56 0.79 -28.06
N ASP A 361 -16.81 0.38 -27.84
CA ASP A 361 -17.95 1.30 -27.87
C ASP A 361 -18.01 2.19 -26.61
N GLU A 362 -18.46 3.45 -26.78
CA GLU A 362 -18.71 4.37 -25.67
C GLU A 362 -20.03 4.03 -24.96
N THR A 363 -19.91 3.52 -23.73
CA THR A 363 -21.03 3.35 -22.81
C THR A 363 -21.58 4.70 -22.37
N LYS A 364 -22.88 4.90 -22.57
CA LYS A 364 -23.62 6.05 -22.05
C LYS A 364 -23.84 5.89 -20.54
N ILE A 365 -22.82 6.24 -19.75
CA ILE A 365 -22.80 6.17 -18.27
C ILE A 365 -24.05 6.87 -17.69
N GLN A 366 -24.94 6.10 -17.06
CA GLN A 366 -26.18 6.63 -16.46
C GLN A 366 -25.99 6.98 -14.98
N THR A 367 -25.01 7.83 -14.66
CA THR A 367 -24.85 8.44 -13.34
C THR A 367 -25.88 9.55 -13.14
N ALA A 368 -27.14 9.18 -12.95
CA ALA A 368 -28.10 10.07 -12.31
C ALA A 368 -27.56 10.44 -10.92
N PRO A 369 -27.58 11.73 -10.51
CA PRO A 369 -27.11 12.12 -9.19
C PRO A 369 -27.95 11.39 -8.14
N LYS A 370 -27.29 10.66 -7.24
CA LYS A 370 -27.95 9.87 -6.18
C LYS A 370 -28.83 10.82 -5.38
N ALA A 371 -30.15 10.63 -5.46
CA ALA A 371 -31.11 11.50 -4.77
C ALA A 371 -30.78 11.58 -3.28
N ALA A 372 -30.91 12.74 -2.67
CA ALA A 372 -30.58 12.93 -1.26
C ALA A 372 -31.43 12.00 -0.37
N TYR A 373 -30.82 11.46 0.70
CA TYR A 373 -31.56 10.70 1.69
C TYR A 373 -32.66 11.58 2.30
N HIS A 374 -33.86 11.02 2.34
CA HIS A 374 -34.97 11.47 3.17
C HIS A 374 -35.51 10.22 3.89
N ASN A 375 -36.13 10.39 5.06
CA ASN A 375 -36.68 9.24 5.77
C ASN A 375 -38.00 8.78 5.14
N TYR A 376 -37.88 7.88 4.15
CA TYR A 376 -39.00 7.21 3.48
C TYR A 376 -39.47 5.93 4.20
N LEU A 377 -38.80 5.54 5.30
CA LEU A 377 -39.10 4.30 6.01
C LEU A 377 -40.33 4.49 6.89
N LYS A 378 -41.48 3.98 6.45
CA LYS A 378 -42.73 4.04 7.20
C LYS A 378 -42.55 3.39 8.56
N ARG A 379 -42.77 4.14 9.64
CA ARG A 379 -42.77 3.62 11.02
C ARG A 379 -43.94 2.65 11.24
N ALA A 380 -43.73 1.64 12.07
CA ALA A 380 -44.82 0.88 12.67
C ALA A 380 -45.49 1.66 13.81
N ASP A 381 -46.71 1.28 14.16
CA ASP A 381 -47.50 1.91 15.23
C ASP A 381 -47.00 1.50 16.64
N SER A 382 -46.18 0.44 16.71
CA SER A 382 -45.49 -0.05 17.91
C SER A 382 -43.99 -0.27 17.63
N PHE A 383 -43.19 -0.22 18.69
CA PHE A 383 -41.75 -0.52 18.71
C PHE A 383 -41.41 -1.85 19.39
N ASP A 384 -42.41 -2.60 19.88
CA ASP A 384 -42.22 -3.72 20.80
C ASP A 384 -41.31 -4.83 20.24
N ARG A 385 -41.47 -5.20 18.97
CA ARG A 385 -40.65 -6.27 18.37
C ARG A 385 -39.19 -5.85 18.15
N ALA A 386 -38.94 -4.60 17.78
CA ALA A 386 -37.58 -4.05 17.69
C ALA A 386 -36.94 -3.86 19.08
N ARG A 387 -37.76 -3.53 20.09
CA ARG A 387 -37.36 -3.46 21.50
C ARG A 387 -36.97 -4.83 22.04
N ASP A 388 -37.83 -5.83 21.88
CA ASP A 388 -37.60 -7.21 22.34
C ASP A 388 -36.41 -7.86 21.62
N TYR A 389 -36.23 -7.59 20.33
CA TYR A 389 -35.02 -8.01 19.62
C TYR A 389 -33.75 -7.44 20.26
N LEU A 390 -33.72 -6.15 20.62
CA LEU A 390 -32.57 -5.54 21.30
C LEU A 390 -32.39 -6.06 22.73
N THR A 391 -33.45 -6.10 23.53
CA THR A 391 -33.35 -6.36 24.97
C THR A 391 -33.28 -7.86 25.30
N ILE A 392 -34.11 -8.69 24.66
CA ILE A 392 -34.19 -10.13 24.91
C ILE A 392 -33.19 -10.89 24.02
N ALA A 393 -33.20 -10.66 22.71
CA ALA A 393 -32.39 -11.45 21.78
C ALA A 393 -30.93 -10.95 21.62
N ARG A 394 -30.65 -9.69 21.97
CA ARG A 394 -29.28 -9.11 21.92
C ARG A 394 -28.76 -8.61 23.27
N GLY A 395 -29.55 -8.67 24.35
CA GLY A 395 -29.11 -8.35 25.71
C GLY A 395 -28.81 -6.87 26.00
N ILE A 396 -29.28 -5.95 25.14
CA ILE A 396 -29.04 -4.51 25.28
C ILE A 396 -29.89 -3.93 26.42
N ASN A 397 -29.31 -3.04 27.24
CA ASN A 397 -30.01 -2.46 28.39
C ASN A 397 -31.31 -1.73 27.97
N PRO A 398 -32.49 -2.12 28.50
CA PRO A 398 -33.77 -1.55 28.10
C PRO A 398 -33.86 -0.02 28.24
N HIS A 399 -33.25 0.57 29.28
CA HIS A 399 -33.26 2.02 29.48
C HIS A 399 -32.36 2.78 28.49
N LEU A 400 -31.43 2.10 27.80
CA LEU A 400 -30.70 2.68 26.67
C LEU A 400 -31.56 2.63 25.41
N VAL A 401 -32.18 1.47 25.14
CA VAL A 401 -33.10 1.25 24.02
C VAL A 401 -34.26 2.25 24.04
N ASP A 402 -34.94 2.38 25.19
CA ASP A 402 -36.10 3.26 25.35
C ASP A 402 -35.73 4.74 25.16
N ARG A 403 -34.57 5.18 25.67
CA ARG A 403 -34.08 6.57 25.49
C ARG A 403 -33.65 6.87 24.05
N LEU A 404 -33.13 5.89 23.31
CA LEU A 404 -32.80 6.05 21.89
C LEU A 404 -34.06 6.10 21.03
N TYR A 405 -35.08 5.31 21.35
CA TYR A 405 -36.38 5.34 20.70
C TYR A 405 -37.12 6.66 20.93
N GLN A 406 -37.17 7.14 22.18
CA GLN A 406 -37.74 8.45 22.55
C GLN A 406 -37.05 9.62 21.84
N LYS A 407 -35.73 9.54 21.59
CA LYS A 407 -34.98 10.52 20.80
C LYS A 407 -35.14 10.37 19.28
N GLY A 408 -35.92 9.38 18.82
CA GLY A 408 -36.13 9.07 17.40
C GLY A 408 -34.89 8.52 16.67
N LEU A 409 -33.82 8.21 17.41
CA LEU A 409 -32.54 7.71 16.89
C LEU A 409 -32.64 6.26 16.41
N ILE A 410 -33.52 5.48 17.05
CA ILE A 410 -33.95 4.16 16.57
C ILE A 410 -35.48 4.12 16.44
N PHE A 411 -36.00 3.25 15.57
CA PHE A 411 -37.43 2.97 15.44
C PHE A 411 -37.69 1.62 14.76
N GLN A 412 -38.95 1.17 14.75
CA GLN A 412 -39.40 -0.01 14.02
C GLN A 412 -40.09 0.44 12.73
N ASP A 413 -39.75 -0.17 11.59
CA ASP A 413 -40.48 0.05 10.33
C ASP A 413 -41.71 -0.85 10.21
N SER A 414 -42.58 -0.57 9.24
CA SER A 414 -43.80 -1.36 8.98
C SER A 414 -43.54 -2.75 8.38
N GLN A 415 -42.27 -3.19 8.28
CA GLN A 415 -41.85 -4.56 7.97
C GLN A 415 -41.24 -5.24 9.22
N ASN A 416 -41.36 -4.62 10.39
CA ASN A 416 -40.78 -5.03 11.67
C ASN A 416 -39.24 -5.04 11.71
N ASN A 417 -38.56 -4.34 10.81
CA ASN A 417 -37.12 -4.10 10.94
C ASN A 417 -36.85 -3.04 12.01
N LEU A 418 -35.77 -3.21 12.75
CA LEU A 418 -35.16 -2.17 13.57
C LEU A 418 -34.33 -1.25 12.67
N ILE A 419 -34.59 0.05 12.76
CA ILE A 419 -33.93 1.10 12.00
C ILE A 419 -33.04 1.92 12.93
N PHE A 420 -31.79 2.13 12.52
CA PHE A 420 -30.82 3.01 13.20
C PHE A 420 -30.57 4.27 12.35
N GLN A 421 -31.04 5.43 12.79
CA GLN A 421 -31.02 6.67 12.00
C GLN A 421 -29.65 7.35 12.04
N TRP A 422 -29.05 7.59 10.87
CA TRP A 422 -27.76 8.28 10.75
C TRP A 422 -27.96 9.80 10.74
N ALA A 423 -27.24 10.53 11.61
CA ALA A 423 -27.38 11.98 11.74
C ALA A 423 -26.06 12.70 11.42
N ARG A 424 -26.08 13.66 10.47
CA ARG A 424 -24.93 14.54 10.18
C ARG A 424 -25.40 15.99 10.29
N ASN A 425 -24.67 16.81 11.05
CA ASN A 425 -25.06 18.20 11.35
C ASN A 425 -26.53 18.33 11.82
N GLY A 426 -27.01 17.38 12.63
CA GLY A 426 -28.39 17.33 13.14
C GLY A 426 -29.47 16.91 12.13
N LYS A 427 -29.11 16.58 10.89
CA LYS A 427 -30.05 16.13 9.84
C LYS A 427 -29.90 14.63 9.59
N ALA A 428 -31.01 13.95 9.28
CA ALA A 428 -30.98 12.55 8.87
C ALA A 428 -30.33 12.41 7.49
N VAL A 429 -29.29 11.56 7.36
CA VAL A 429 -28.53 11.37 6.11
C VAL A 429 -28.45 9.91 5.64
N GLY A 430 -29.06 8.98 6.37
CA GLY A 430 -29.06 7.56 6.07
C GLY A 430 -29.67 6.74 7.21
N ALA A 431 -29.70 5.42 7.05
CA ALA A 431 -30.04 4.51 8.14
C ALA A 431 -29.46 3.10 7.94
N SER A 432 -29.13 2.41 9.04
CA SER A 432 -28.88 0.97 9.06
C SER A 432 -30.21 0.26 9.30
N ILE A 433 -30.48 -0.81 8.56
CA ILE A 433 -31.70 -1.62 8.65
C ILE A 433 -31.31 -3.01 9.16
N GLN A 434 -31.89 -3.40 10.28
CA GLN A 434 -31.65 -4.65 10.99
C GLN A 434 -32.95 -5.46 11.09
N GLY A 435 -32.97 -6.65 10.51
CA GLY A 435 -34.08 -7.59 10.66
C GLY A 435 -34.19 -8.09 12.09
N THR A 436 -35.41 -8.13 12.61
CA THR A 436 -35.73 -8.65 13.96
C THR A 436 -36.05 -10.14 13.97
N GLU A 437 -36.23 -10.76 12.79
CA GLU A 437 -36.44 -12.19 12.63
C GLU A 437 -35.12 -12.95 12.54
N ILE A 438 -35.02 -14.08 13.23
CA ILE A 438 -33.83 -14.92 13.27
C ILE A 438 -34.06 -16.17 12.41
N ASP A 439 -33.52 -16.16 11.20
CA ASP A 439 -33.46 -17.30 10.27
C ASP A 439 -32.01 -17.53 9.78
N PHE A 440 -31.33 -18.52 10.35
CA PHE A 440 -29.98 -18.94 9.93
C PHE A 440 -29.95 -19.69 8.59
N LYS A 441 -31.09 -20.20 8.10
CA LYS A 441 -31.22 -20.82 6.77
C LYS A 441 -31.34 -19.75 5.68
N GLN A 442 -32.06 -18.66 5.93
CA GLN A 442 -32.17 -17.53 4.98
C GLN A 442 -30.95 -16.60 5.03
N PHE A 443 -30.42 -16.27 6.22
CA PHE A 443 -29.37 -15.26 6.40
C PHE A 443 -27.99 -15.83 6.77
N GLY A 444 -27.82 -17.16 6.71
CA GLY A 444 -26.57 -17.84 7.02
C GLY A 444 -26.07 -17.55 8.44
N LYS A 445 -24.74 -17.49 8.63
CA LYS A 445 -24.09 -17.27 9.94
C LYS A 445 -24.58 -16.03 10.71
N ARG A 446 -25.07 -14.98 10.03
CA ARG A 446 -25.57 -13.75 10.67
C ARG A 446 -26.98 -13.91 11.27
N GLY A 447 -27.73 -14.94 10.88
CA GLY A 447 -29.08 -15.25 11.38
C GLY A 447 -30.15 -14.20 11.09
N THR A 448 -29.79 -13.00 10.64
CA THR A 448 -30.68 -11.85 10.51
C THR A 448 -30.30 -11.00 9.30
N GLN A 449 -31.25 -10.22 8.79
CA GLN A 449 -31.00 -9.29 7.69
C GLN A 449 -30.23 -8.05 8.18
N LYS A 450 -29.09 -7.72 7.55
CA LYS A 450 -28.40 -6.42 7.71
C LYS A 450 -28.35 -5.70 6.36
N LYS A 451 -28.81 -4.46 6.30
CA LYS A 451 -28.78 -3.60 5.10
C LYS A 451 -28.49 -2.14 5.46
N ILE A 452 -28.08 -1.34 4.49
CA ILE A 452 -28.08 0.12 4.55
C ILE A 452 -29.27 0.63 3.73
N ALA A 453 -29.99 1.62 4.23
CA ALA A 453 -31.13 2.22 3.53
C ALA A 453 -30.69 2.86 2.21
N ALA A 454 -31.55 2.77 1.19
CA ALA A 454 -31.30 3.40 -0.11
C ALA A 454 -31.04 4.90 0.05
N ASN A 455 -30.23 5.48 -0.84
CA ASN A 455 -29.87 6.89 -0.84
C ASN A 455 -29.11 7.43 0.40
N SER A 456 -28.83 6.60 1.42
CA SER A 456 -27.92 6.97 2.51
C SER A 456 -26.59 7.53 1.99
N GLN A 457 -26.06 8.55 2.65
CA GLN A 457 -24.73 9.12 2.39
C GLN A 457 -23.65 8.03 2.53
N SER A 458 -22.62 8.04 1.67
CA SER A 458 -21.50 7.11 1.82
C SER A 458 -20.62 7.49 3.00
N ASP A 459 -19.84 6.51 3.48
CA ASP A 459 -18.69 6.73 4.37
C ASP A 459 -19.08 7.46 5.66
N PHE A 460 -20.20 7.01 6.24
CA PHE A 460 -20.88 7.56 7.41
C PHE A 460 -21.76 6.48 8.03
N GLY A 461 -22.34 6.73 9.22
CA GLY A 461 -23.16 5.72 9.90
C GLY A 461 -24.00 6.25 11.08
N PHE A 462 -24.58 5.30 11.83
CA PHE A 462 -25.39 5.59 13.02
C PHE A 462 -24.52 6.26 14.08
N ASN A 463 -24.99 7.35 14.68
CA ASN A 463 -24.22 8.07 15.69
C ASN A 463 -25.10 8.88 16.64
N PHE A 464 -24.61 9.08 17.86
CA PHE A 464 -25.22 9.90 18.89
C PHE A 464 -24.15 10.48 19.84
N SER A 465 -24.55 11.44 20.69
CA SER A 465 -23.65 12.11 21.64
C SER A 465 -24.14 11.99 23.07
N LEU A 466 -23.22 11.77 23.99
CA LEU A 466 -23.41 11.78 25.43
C LEU A 466 -22.70 13.02 26.01
N GLY A 467 -23.41 13.83 26.80
CA GLY A 467 -22.85 15.07 27.37
C GLY A 467 -22.31 16.04 26.31
N LYS A 468 -21.11 16.57 26.54
CA LYS A 468 -20.31 17.33 25.56
C LYS A 468 -19.15 16.44 25.07
N PRO A 469 -19.18 15.87 23.86
CA PRO A 469 -18.14 14.98 23.35
C PRO A 469 -16.72 15.57 23.39
N GLN A 470 -15.81 14.86 24.06
CA GLN A 470 -14.35 15.04 24.03
C GLN A 470 -13.69 13.85 23.31
N ASP A 471 -14.24 12.65 23.45
CA ASP A 471 -13.78 11.43 22.79
C ASP A 471 -14.80 10.91 21.76
N LEU A 472 -14.32 10.11 20.81
CA LEU A 472 -15.14 9.39 19.81
C LEU A 472 -14.93 7.88 19.96
N TYR A 473 -16.02 7.12 20.03
CA TYR A 473 -16.04 5.67 20.05
C TYR A 473 -16.68 5.16 18.76
N VAL A 474 -15.99 4.30 18.02
CA VAL A 474 -16.43 3.81 16.69
C VAL A 474 -16.44 2.28 16.64
N PHE A 475 -17.55 1.72 16.17
CA PHE A 475 -17.79 0.27 16.10
C PHE A 475 -18.17 -0.19 14.69
N GLU A 476 -18.08 -1.49 14.38
CA GLU A 476 -18.56 -1.98 13.08
C GLU A 476 -20.07 -1.79 12.94
N SER A 477 -20.91 -2.34 13.82
CA SER A 477 -22.38 -2.20 13.71
C SER A 477 -23.01 -1.38 14.85
N PRO A 478 -24.25 -0.87 14.63
CA PRO A 478 -24.99 -0.20 15.69
C PRO A 478 -25.22 -1.07 16.93
N ILE A 479 -25.35 -2.40 16.78
CA ILE A 479 -25.60 -3.29 17.91
C ILE A 479 -24.35 -3.42 18.78
N ASP A 480 -23.16 -3.40 18.19
CA ASP A 480 -21.90 -3.55 18.93
C ASP A 480 -21.61 -2.27 19.73
N ALA A 481 -21.91 -1.11 19.15
CA ALA A 481 -21.92 0.18 19.86
C ALA A 481 -22.88 0.19 21.07
N LEU A 482 -24.09 -0.36 20.92
CA LEU A 482 -25.05 -0.47 22.03
C LEU A 482 -24.70 -1.58 23.03
N SER A 483 -24.00 -2.63 22.59
CA SER A 483 -23.49 -3.70 23.46
C SER A 483 -22.38 -3.15 24.35
N TYR A 484 -21.43 -2.42 23.76
CA TYR A 484 -20.37 -1.74 24.51
C TYR A 484 -20.96 -0.73 25.50
N TRP A 485 -21.89 0.15 25.08
CA TRP A 485 -22.53 1.10 26.00
C TRP A 485 -23.41 0.43 27.07
N THR A 486 -23.91 -0.80 26.83
CA THR A 486 -24.60 -1.61 27.84
C THR A 486 -23.64 -2.14 28.91
N GLN A 487 -22.40 -2.50 28.55
CA GLN A 487 -21.36 -2.90 29.50
C GLN A 487 -20.65 -1.71 30.17
N HIS A 488 -20.66 -0.54 29.51
CA HIS A 488 -20.01 0.70 29.94
C HIS A 488 -21.00 1.85 30.20
N PRO A 489 -21.91 1.72 31.19
CA PRO A 489 -22.90 2.75 31.53
C PRO A 489 -22.29 4.06 32.04
N GLU A 490 -21.02 4.05 32.46
CA GLU A 490 -20.23 5.21 32.89
C GLU A 490 -19.84 6.16 31.75
N LEU A 491 -20.00 5.77 30.49
CA LEU A 491 -19.67 6.60 29.34
C LEU A 491 -20.45 7.92 29.35
N THR A 492 -19.69 9.01 29.45
CA THR A 492 -20.16 10.39 29.36
C THR A 492 -19.20 11.19 28.48
N ASN A 493 -19.63 12.38 28.02
CA ASN A 493 -18.80 13.31 27.25
C ASN A 493 -18.07 12.65 26.05
N CYS A 494 -18.80 11.82 25.29
CA CYS A 494 -18.29 11.17 24.09
C CYS A 494 -19.32 11.17 22.95
N MET A 495 -18.84 11.02 21.72
CA MET A 495 -19.65 10.60 20.58
C MET A 495 -19.52 9.08 20.42
N ILE A 496 -20.64 8.39 20.22
CA ILE A 496 -20.67 6.96 19.90
C ILE A 496 -21.20 6.82 18.49
N ALA A 497 -20.52 6.02 17.66
CA ALA A 497 -20.89 5.79 16.28
C ALA A 497 -20.66 4.33 15.83
N SER A 498 -21.39 3.89 14.82
CA SER A 498 -21.01 2.76 13.99
C SER A 498 -20.71 3.23 12.57
N VAL A 499 -19.86 2.50 11.85
CA VAL A 499 -19.45 2.82 10.47
C VAL A 499 -19.89 1.79 9.43
N ASP A 500 -20.54 0.71 9.86
CA ASP A 500 -21.12 -0.36 9.05
C ASP A 500 -20.16 -1.02 8.04
N GLY A 501 -18.86 -1.01 8.38
CA GLY A 501 -17.77 -1.70 7.70
C GLY A 501 -16.39 -1.15 8.09
N THR A 502 -15.33 -1.71 7.53
CA THR A 502 -13.93 -1.48 7.92
C THR A 502 -13.24 -0.37 7.11
N LYS A 503 -13.91 0.78 6.96
CA LYS A 503 -13.43 1.95 6.19
C LYS A 503 -12.82 3.04 7.08
N VAL A 504 -11.59 3.46 6.76
CA VAL A 504 -10.91 4.61 7.40
C VAL A 504 -11.69 5.91 7.17
N GLU A 505 -12.21 6.12 5.96
CA GLU A 505 -12.92 7.33 5.56
C GLU A 505 -14.18 7.55 6.40
N SER A 506 -14.86 6.48 6.81
CA SER A 506 -16.04 6.55 7.67
C SER A 506 -15.70 7.05 9.08
N VAL A 507 -14.55 6.63 9.61
CA VAL A 507 -14.04 7.08 10.92
C VAL A 507 -13.64 8.56 10.85
N VAL A 508 -12.88 8.94 9.82
CA VAL A 508 -12.46 10.33 9.57
C VAL A 508 -13.68 11.24 9.38
N ASN A 509 -14.68 10.84 8.60
CA ASN A 509 -15.93 11.59 8.42
C ASN A 509 -16.71 11.77 9.74
N MET A 510 -16.61 10.81 10.67
CA MET A 510 -17.25 10.91 11.98
C MET A 510 -16.51 11.86 12.92
N ALA A 511 -15.17 11.83 12.93
CA ALA A 511 -14.35 12.83 13.64
C ALA A 511 -14.61 14.25 13.10
N VAL A 512 -14.72 14.42 11.79
CA VAL A 512 -15.08 15.70 11.14
C VAL A 512 -16.53 16.11 11.43
N ASN A 513 -17.47 15.16 11.59
CA ASN A 513 -18.84 15.45 12.06
C ASN A 513 -18.87 15.86 13.54
N MET A 514 -18.02 15.28 14.38
CA MET A 514 -17.84 15.72 15.76
C MET A 514 -17.31 17.16 15.81
N TYR A 515 -16.22 17.47 15.10
CA TYR A 515 -15.71 18.84 14.98
C TYR A 515 -16.79 19.82 14.51
N LYS A 516 -17.47 19.53 13.39
CA LYS A 516 -18.51 20.39 12.81
C LYS A 516 -19.79 20.53 13.65
N THR A 517 -20.01 19.68 14.66
CA THR A 517 -21.21 19.75 15.52
C THR A 517 -20.94 20.07 16.97
N LYS A 518 -19.69 19.98 17.44
CA LYS A 518 -19.27 20.19 18.84
C LYS A 518 -18.18 21.26 19.01
N GLY A 519 -17.50 21.66 17.93
CA GLY A 519 -16.47 22.71 17.92
C GLY A 519 -15.03 22.23 18.21
N GLN A 520 -14.82 20.92 18.42
CA GLN A 520 -13.52 20.33 18.74
C GLN A 520 -13.37 18.94 18.12
N LEU A 521 -12.13 18.55 17.77
CA LEU A 521 -11.80 17.19 17.34
C LEU A 521 -11.88 16.21 18.53
N PRO A 522 -11.98 14.89 18.28
CA PRO A 522 -11.87 13.91 19.34
C PRO A 522 -10.42 13.80 19.85
N ALA A 523 -10.19 13.98 21.15
CA ALA A 523 -8.88 13.78 21.75
C ALA A 523 -8.42 12.32 21.63
N ASN A 524 -9.36 11.38 21.78
CA ASN A 524 -9.15 9.95 21.55
C ASN A 524 -10.20 9.39 20.58
N ILE A 525 -9.77 8.49 19.69
CA ILE A 525 -10.65 7.64 18.89
C ILE A 525 -10.49 6.20 19.36
N TYR A 526 -11.53 5.67 20.02
CA TYR A 526 -11.61 4.28 20.44
C TYR A 526 -12.24 3.42 19.35
N VAL A 527 -11.59 2.33 18.97
CA VAL A 527 -11.96 1.50 17.79
C VAL A 527 -12.38 0.10 18.25
N GLY A 528 -13.69 -0.16 18.22
CA GLY A 528 -14.33 -1.44 18.50
C GLY A 528 -14.83 -2.13 17.24
N SER A 529 -13.91 -2.45 16.33
CA SER A 529 -14.16 -3.38 15.23
C SER A 529 -14.21 -4.85 15.72
N ASP A 530 -14.73 -5.74 14.87
CA ASP A 530 -14.67 -7.19 15.12
C ASP A 530 -13.22 -7.65 15.34
N ASN A 531 -13.01 -8.63 16.22
CA ASN A 531 -11.68 -9.17 16.51
C ASN A 531 -11.23 -10.16 15.42
N ASP A 532 -11.10 -9.65 14.20
CA ASP A 532 -10.77 -10.39 12.98
C ASP A 532 -9.75 -9.60 12.12
N PRO A 533 -9.16 -10.23 11.09
CA PRO A 533 -8.20 -9.58 10.19
C PRO A 533 -8.66 -8.28 9.52
N ALA A 534 -9.96 -8.09 9.26
CA ALA A 534 -10.46 -6.84 8.69
C ALA A 534 -10.58 -5.74 9.75
N GLY A 535 -10.97 -6.11 10.98
CA GLY A 535 -11.02 -5.21 12.13
C GLY A 535 -9.65 -4.77 12.64
N HIS A 536 -8.66 -5.67 12.62
CA HIS A 536 -7.25 -5.35 12.92
C HIS A 536 -6.65 -4.45 11.82
N GLN A 537 -6.81 -4.80 10.54
CA GLN A 537 -6.33 -3.95 9.44
C GLN A 537 -6.99 -2.56 9.38
N LEU A 538 -8.23 -2.39 9.87
CA LEU A 538 -8.83 -1.06 10.02
C LEU A 538 -8.05 -0.24 11.06
N TYR A 539 -7.71 -0.84 12.20
CA TYR A 539 -7.00 -0.15 13.28
C TYR A 539 -5.60 0.29 12.84
N ASP A 540 -4.82 -0.58 12.22
CA ASP A 540 -3.48 -0.24 11.71
C ASP A 540 -3.53 0.94 10.74
N LYS A 541 -4.44 0.90 9.74
CA LYS A 541 -4.63 1.98 8.74
C LYS A 541 -5.16 3.29 9.36
N LEU A 542 -5.75 3.24 10.55
CA LEU A 542 -6.11 4.45 11.31
C LEU A 542 -4.90 5.06 12.00
N GLN A 543 -3.98 4.25 12.52
CA GLN A 543 -2.71 4.75 13.08
C GLN A 543 -1.84 5.44 12.02
N ASP A 544 -1.84 4.94 10.78
CA ASP A 544 -1.16 5.57 9.64
C ASP A 544 -1.91 6.77 9.04
N SER A 545 -3.12 7.10 9.52
CA SER A 545 -3.99 8.10 8.90
C SER A 545 -3.56 9.55 9.17
N ILE A 546 -4.08 10.49 8.37
CA ILE A 546 -3.81 11.94 8.54
C ILE A 546 -4.21 12.48 9.92
N LEU A 547 -5.13 11.83 10.65
CA LEU A 547 -5.54 12.23 12.00
C LEU A 547 -4.45 11.97 13.06
N ALA A 548 -3.53 11.04 12.82
CA ALA A 548 -2.40 10.77 13.71
C ALA A 548 -1.25 11.78 13.52
N ASN A 549 -1.24 12.53 12.41
CA ASN A 549 -0.08 13.26 11.92
C ASN A 549 -0.26 14.80 11.91
N THR A 550 -1.34 15.34 12.46
CA THR A 550 -1.55 16.79 12.56
C THR A 550 -0.91 17.38 13.81
N GLU A 551 0.14 18.20 13.62
CA GLU A 551 0.99 18.77 14.68
C GLU A 551 0.27 19.63 15.74
N ALA A 552 -0.96 20.07 15.50
CA ALA A 552 -1.72 20.95 16.39
C ALA A 552 -2.46 20.21 17.53
N GLU A 553 -3.08 19.07 17.24
CA GLU A 553 -3.83 18.24 18.19
C GLU A 553 -3.70 16.76 17.78
N VAL A 554 -2.87 15.99 18.48
CA VAL A 554 -2.64 14.57 18.14
C VAL A 554 -3.81 13.71 18.60
N THR A 555 -4.65 13.29 17.65
CA THR A 555 -5.77 12.38 17.90
C THR A 555 -5.25 10.99 18.24
N THR A 556 -5.45 10.53 19.49
CA THR A 556 -4.90 9.24 19.93
C THR A 556 -5.85 8.10 19.60
N PHE A 557 -5.43 7.17 18.72
CA PHE A 557 -6.16 5.93 18.46
C PHE A 557 -5.95 4.91 19.59
N LYS A 558 -7.04 4.23 19.99
CA LYS A 558 -7.06 3.22 21.05
C LYS A 558 -7.89 2.00 20.62
N PRO A 559 -7.38 0.76 20.72
CA PRO A 559 -8.13 -0.42 20.34
C PRO A 559 -9.10 -0.84 21.46
N LEU A 560 -10.29 -1.31 21.08
CA LEU A 560 -11.28 -1.92 21.98
C LEU A 560 -11.51 -3.41 21.67
N PHE A 561 -10.56 -4.07 20.99
CA PHE A 561 -10.69 -5.46 20.54
C PHE A 561 -11.10 -6.40 21.70
N PRO A 562 -12.31 -6.96 21.69
CA PRO A 562 -12.78 -7.78 22.78
C PRO A 562 -11.96 -9.06 22.85
N GLN A 563 -11.40 -9.34 24.04
CA GLN A 563 -10.65 -10.57 24.33
C GLN A 563 -9.41 -10.82 23.44
N ASP A 564 -8.72 -9.77 22.95
CA ASP A 564 -7.61 -9.97 21.99
C ASP A 564 -6.39 -10.70 22.55
N ASN A 565 -6.19 -10.67 23.87
CA ASN A 565 -5.16 -11.50 24.53
C ASN A 565 -5.66 -12.90 24.94
N ALA A 566 -6.89 -13.28 24.59
CA ALA A 566 -7.50 -14.54 25.00
C ALA A 566 -7.32 -15.65 23.95
N ILE A 567 -7.23 -16.88 24.47
CA ILE A 567 -7.21 -18.12 23.70
C ILE A 567 -8.42 -18.94 24.14
N THR A 568 -9.19 -19.51 23.20
CA THR A 568 -10.36 -20.33 23.55
C THR A 568 -9.92 -21.58 24.33
N GLN A 569 -10.75 -22.11 25.22
CA GLN A 569 -10.37 -23.28 26.03
C GLN A 569 -9.99 -24.50 25.17
N THR A 570 -10.67 -24.68 24.04
CA THR A 570 -10.37 -25.73 23.05
C THR A 570 -9.00 -25.52 22.40
N THR A 571 -8.68 -24.29 22.01
CA THR A 571 -7.37 -23.93 21.46
C THR A 571 -6.28 -24.07 22.53
N TYR A 572 -6.53 -23.64 23.76
CA TYR A 572 -5.59 -23.69 24.87
C TYR A 572 -5.15 -25.13 25.19
N GLN A 573 -6.07 -26.10 25.21
CA GLN A 573 -5.70 -27.50 25.46
C GLN A 573 -4.77 -28.06 24.37
N GLY A 574 -5.07 -27.81 23.10
CA GLY A 574 -4.19 -28.19 21.99
C GLY A 574 -2.81 -27.52 22.08
N LEU A 575 -2.79 -26.18 22.13
CA LEU A 575 -1.53 -25.42 22.22
C LEU A 575 -0.70 -25.80 23.45
N LYS A 576 -1.33 -26.12 24.58
CA LYS A 576 -0.59 -26.59 25.75
C LYS A 576 0.02 -27.97 25.52
N GLN A 577 -0.73 -28.93 24.96
CA GLN A 577 -0.20 -30.24 24.64
C GLN A 577 0.94 -30.18 23.60
N ASP A 578 0.78 -29.38 22.56
CA ASP A 578 1.83 -29.15 21.54
C ASP A 578 3.07 -28.44 22.14
N ALA A 579 2.87 -27.49 23.06
CA ALA A 579 3.98 -26.79 23.74
C ALA A 579 4.70 -27.66 24.78
N ASP A 580 3.96 -28.48 25.54
CA ASP A 580 4.51 -29.47 26.47
C ASP A 580 5.31 -30.54 25.69
N GLN A 581 4.84 -30.94 24.49
CA GLN A 581 5.57 -31.84 23.59
C GLN A 581 6.80 -31.18 22.93
N ALA A 582 6.78 -29.85 22.77
CA ALA A 582 7.90 -29.06 22.24
C ALA A 582 8.99 -28.72 23.28
N GLY A 583 8.61 -28.63 24.55
CA GLY A 583 9.44 -28.03 25.61
C GLY A 583 9.51 -26.50 25.55
N ILE A 584 8.41 -25.83 25.17
CA ILE A 584 8.30 -24.35 25.11
C ILE A 584 7.16 -23.85 26.01
N ASP A 585 7.14 -22.56 26.34
CA ASP A 585 5.99 -21.99 27.07
C ASP A 585 4.77 -21.88 26.14
N TRP A 586 3.64 -22.47 26.54
CA TRP A 586 2.40 -22.43 25.78
C TRP A 586 1.92 -21.00 25.49
N ARG A 587 2.34 -20.00 26.28
CA ARG A 587 2.02 -18.59 26.09
C ARG A 587 2.76 -17.97 24.89
N GLU A 588 3.99 -18.40 24.62
CA GLU A 588 4.74 -17.97 23.43
C GLU A 588 4.10 -18.55 22.16
N LEU A 589 3.72 -19.83 22.22
CA LEU A 589 2.99 -20.50 21.14
C LEU A 589 1.62 -19.85 20.88
N ALA A 590 0.88 -19.52 21.95
CA ALA A 590 -0.38 -18.80 21.89
C ALA A 590 -0.25 -17.41 21.25
N ALA A 591 0.75 -16.63 21.65
CA ALA A 591 1.00 -15.31 21.08
C ALA A 591 1.29 -15.37 19.57
N ALA A 592 2.13 -16.33 19.14
CA ALA A 592 2.43 -16.54 17.73
C ALA A 592 1.20 -16.99 16.92
N VAL A 593 0.37 -17.88 17.46
CA VAL A 593 -0.88 -18.31 16.84
C VAL A 593 -1.85 -17.14 16.72
N LYS A 594 -2.11 -16.40 17.81
CA LYS A 594 -3.04 -15.26 17.80
C LYS A 594 -2.59 -14.16 16.83
N ALA A 595 -1.31 -13.82 16.79
CA ALA A 595 -0.77 -12.87 15.81
C ALA A 595 -0.93 -13.35 14.36
N THR A 596 -0.72 -14.64 14.09
CA THR A 596 -0.89 -15.21 12.74
C THR A 596 -2.36 -15.26 12.34
N THR A 597 -3.27 -15.58 13.27
CA THR A 597 -4.72 -15.58 13.01
C THR A 597 -5.27 -14.17 12.80
N ASN A 598 -4.84 -13.17 13.59
CA ASN A 598 -5.27 -11.78 13.45
C ASN A 598 -4.83 -11.12 12.13
N LEU A 599 -3.87 -11.69 11.40
CA LEU A 599 -3.29 -11.09 10.19
C LEU A 599 -3.47 -11.95 8.92
N SER A 600 -4.11 -13.13 9.01
CA SER A 600 -4.32 -14.04 7.88
C SER A 600 -5.65 -13.78 7.17
N THR A 601 -5.63 -13.61 5.84
CA THR A 601 -6.86 -13.54 5.02
C THR A 601 -7.52 -14.91 4.80
N ASN A 602 -6.82 -16.02 5.02
CA ASN A 602 -7.30 -17.38 4.72
C ASN A 602 -7.89 -18.08 5.96
N TYR A 603 -9.15 -17.75 6.28
CA TYR A 603 -9.91 -18.32 7.41
C TYR A 603 -10.00 -19.85 7.49
N GLN A 604 -9.75 -20.59 6.40
CA GLN A 604 -9.84 -22.06 6.37
C GLN A 604 -8.49 -22.78 6.49
N GLN A 605 -7.36 -22.10 6.31
CA GLN A 605 -6.06 -22.69 6.60
C GLN A 605 -5.73 -22.44 8.07
N ALA A 606 -6.09 -23.40 8.91
CA ALA A 606 -5.43 -23.58 10.19
C ALA A 606 -3.93 -23.81 9.93
N PHE A 607 -3.12 -22.76 10.07
CA PHE A 607 -1.67 -22.89 10.01
C PHE A 607 -1.24 -23.97 11.01
N PRO A 608 -0.41 -24.96 10.62
CA PRO A 608 0.13 -25.96 11.54
C PRO A 608 1.24 -25.38 12.42
N LEU A 609 1.05 -24.13 12.89
CA LEU A 609 1.90 -23.42 13.83
C LEU A 609 2.23 -24.24 15.10
N PRO A 610 1.32 -25.05 15.68
CA PRO A 610 1.65 -25.87 16.84
C PRO A 610 2.79 -26.84 16.54
N GLN A 611 2.73 -27.59 15.42
CA GLN A 611 3.82 -28.48 15.03
C GLN A 611 5.03 -27.76 14.42
N ALA A 612 4.85 -26.61 13.78
CA ALA A 612 5.96 -25.84 13.20
C ALA A 612 6.80 -25.17 14.29
N ILE A 613 6.18 -24.50 15.26
CA ILE A 613 6.86 -23.83 16.37
C ILE A 613 7.41 -24.85 17.37
N ALA A 614 6.73 -25.99 17.58
CA ALA A 614 7.29 -27.12 18.31
C ALA A 614 8.61 -27.67 17.72
N ARG A 615 8.91 -27.35 16.46
CA ARG A 615 10.09 -27.78 15.71
C ARG A 615 11.03 -26.64 15.32
N SER A 616 10.64 -25.38 15.52
CA SER A 616 11.43 -24.19 15.19
C SER A 616 12.10 -23.55 16.41
N SER A 617 12.20 -24.27 17.53
CA SER A 617 13.35 -24.07 18.41
C SER A 617 14.61 -24.47 17.64
N VAL A 618 15.71 -23.72 17.82
CA VAL A 618 16.98 -23.84 17.06
C VAL A 618 16.93 -23.34 15.61
N LEU A 619 17.94 -22.58 15.15
CA LEU A 619 19.03 -22.91 14.19
C LEU A 619 19.86 -21.63 13.81
N ILE A 620 21.15 -21.56 13.42
CA ILE A 620 21.74 -20.62 12.40
C ILE A 620 23.00 -21.27 11.76
N ASP A 621 24.20 -20.69 11.87
CA ASP A 621 25.53 -21.25 11.55
C ASP A 621 26.57 -20.49 12.38
N PRO A 622 27.46 -21.10 13.19
CA PRO A 622 28.23 -20.39 14.21
C PRO A 622 29.45 -19.72 13.59
N ASN A 623 29.72 -18.46 13.99
CA ASN A 623 30.92 -17.71 13.62
C ASN A 623 30.95 -17.27 12.13
N PRO A 624 31.88 -16.36 11.72
CA PRO A 624 32.21 -15.09 12.38
C PRO A 624 32.25 -13.82 11.47
#